data_AF-A0A2N2NU31-F1
#
_entry.id   AF-A0A2N2NU31-F1
#
_cell.length_a   1.000
_cell.length_b   1.000
_cell.length_c   1.000
_cell.angle_alpha   90.00
_cell.angle_beta   90.00
_cell.angle_gamma   90.00
#
_symmetry.space_group_name_H-M   'P 1'
#
loop_
_entity.id
_entity.type
_entity.pdbx_description
1 polymer ?
#
loop_
_entity_poly.entity_id
_entity_poly.type
_entity_poly.pdbx_seq_one_letter_code
_entity_poly.pdbx_strand_id
1 'polypeptide(L)'
;MTLTIHKVKEFWHQNNTKIVLLLILAIFLSYSLFLATNLKRGIIPDEPAHLIFSKHYSTTWGIPEDTVETYSQGWYIQHNPFLYYWINGRGINFIQSVYPPVSEWQILVSLRILSVPYSLGSLILCYLISKEIFFRKIVPADSSLPITRHFNI
;
A
#
# COMPACT_ATOMS: atom_id res chain seq x y z
N MET A 1 -41.26 -4.13 -14.50
CA MET A 1 -40.60 -3.95 -13.18
C MET A 1 -40.01 -5.25 -12.62
N THR A 2 -40.70 -6.39 -12.74
CA THR A 2 -40.21 -7.73 -12.29
C THR A 2 -38.97 -8.24 -13.03
N LEU A 3 -38.88 -8.02 -14.34
CA LEU A 3 -37.74 -8.43 -15.16
C LEU A 3 -36.40 -7.79 -14.72
N THR A 4 -36.48 -6.54 -14.26
CA THR A 4 -35.33 -5.77 -13.78
C THR A 4 -34.81 -6.30 -12.44
N ILE A 5 -35.71 -6.68 -11.54
CA ILE A 5 -35.37 -7.24 -10.22
C ILE A 5 -34.69 -8.61 -10.37
N HIS A 6 -35.15 -9.42 -11.33
CA HIS A 6 -34.55 -10.74 -11.59
C HIS A 6 -33.11 -10.61 -12.11
N LYS A 7 -32.88 -9.72 -13.10
CA LYS A 7 -31.53 -9.44 -13.62
C LYS A 7 -30.57 -8.92 -12.54
N VAL A 8 -31.05 -8.05 -11.64
CA VAL A 8 -30.23 -7.54 -10.53
C VAL A 8 -29.86 -8.65 -9.55
N LYS A 9 -30.80 -9.54 -9.21
CA LYS A 9 -30.52 -10.69 -8.34
C LYS A 9 -29.50 -11.64 -8.96
N GLU A 10 -29.63 -11.92 -10.26
CA GLU A 10 -28.72 -12.81 -10.97
C GLU A 10 -27.31 -12.21 -11.09
N PHE A 11 -27.22 -10.92 -11.42
CA PHE A 11 -25.96 -10.19 -11.40
C PHE A 11 -25.29 -10.20 -10.03
N TRP A 12 -26.06 -9.96 -8.96
CA TRP A 12 -25.57 -10.02 -7.58
C TRP A 12 -25.07 -11.43 -7.24
N HIS A 13 -25.82 -12.47 -7.57
CA HIS A 13 -25.41 -13.85 -7.29
C HIS A 13 -24.10 -14.22 -7.99
N GLN A 14 -23.87 -13.70 -9.20
CA GLN A 14 -22.65 -13.96 -9.96
C GLN A 14 -21.44 -13.14 -9.46
N ASN A 15 -21.65 -11.94 -8.92
CA ASN A 15 -20.57 -10.98 -8.65
C ASN A 15 -20.45 -10.53 -7.18
N ASN A 16 -21.30 -11.01 -6.27
CA ASN A 16 -21.38 -10.59 -4.87
C ASN A 16 -20.01 -10.49 -4.18
N THR A 17 -19.19 -11.54 -4.26
CA THR A 17 -17.89 -11.60 -3.60
C THR A 17 -16.92 -10.56 -4.15
N LYS A 18 -16.90 -10.35 -5.47
CA LYS A 18 -16.07 -9.33 -6.11
C LYS A 18 -16.51 -7.92 -5.71
N ILE A 19 -17.83 -7.68 -5.70
CA ILE A 19 -18.40 -6.38 -5.34
C ILE A 19 -18.06 -6.05 -3.89
N VAL A 20 -18.22 -7.00 -2.97
CA VAL A 20 -17.87 -6.83 -1.56
C VAL A 20 -16.37 -6.56 -1.39
N LEU A 21 -15.50 -7.33 -2.07
CA LEU A 21 -14.05 -7.11 -2.03
C LEU A 21 -13.70 -5.71 -2.54
N LEU A 22 -14.24 -5.31 -3.69
CA LEU A 22 -14.00 -3.99 -4.28
C LEU A 22 -14.47 -2.87 -3.35
N LEU A 23 -15.64 -3.04 -2.71
CA LEU A 23 -16.16 -2.08 -1.74
C LEU A 23 -15.25 -1.95 -0.51
N ILE A 24 -14.77 -3.06 0.04
CA ILE A 24 -13.81 -3.05 1.17
C ILE A 24 -12.52 -2.33 0.77
N LEU A 25 -11.96 -2.64 -0.40
CA LEU A 25 -10.75 -1.99 -0.90
C LEU A 25 -10.97 -0.49 -1.16
N ALA A 26 -12.13 -0.11 -1.68
CA ALA A 26 -12.49 1.30 -1.91
C ALA A 26 -12.63 2.08 -0.59
N ILE A 27 -13.28 1.49 0.42
CA ILE A 27 -13.39 2.10 1.76
C ILE A 27 -11.99 2.26 2.38
N PHE A 28 -11.17 1.21 2.32
CA PHE A 28 -9.79 1.24 2.81
C PHE A 28 -8.99 2.35 2.12
N LEU A 29 -8.99 2.39 0.79
CA LEU A 29 -8.27 3.39 0.00
C LEU A 29 -8.71 4.82 0.36
N SER A 30 -10.02 5.04 0.46
CA SER A 30 -10.59 6.35 0.80
C SER A 30 -10.14 6.79 2.18
N TYR A 31 -10.18 5.89 3.17
CA TYR A 31 -9.80 6.20 4.54
C TYR A 31 -8.28 6.38 4.70
N SER A 32 -7.47 5.56 4.03
CA SER A 32 -6.01 5.72 4.01
C SER A 32 -5.60 7.05 3.40
N LEU A 33 -6.24 7.49 2.31
CA LEU A 33 -5.98 8.79 1.71
C LEU A 33 -6.44 9.96 2.61
N PHE A 34 -7.59 9.80 3.26
CA PHE A 34 -8.06 10.75 4.27
C PHE A 34 -7.05 10.90 5.41
N LEU A 35 -6.54 9.80 5.96
CA LEU A 35 -5.51 9.84 6.99
C LEU A 35 -4.21 10.46 6.50
N ALA A 36 -3.72 10.08 5.31
CA ALA A 36 -2.47 10.61 4.75
C ALA A 36 -2.46 12.15 4.68
N THR A 37 -3.62 12.75 4.40
CA THR A 37 -3.79 14.21 4.23
C THR A 37 -4.20 14.96 5.49
N ASN A 38 -4.86 14.31 6.45
CA ASN A 38 -5.44 14.98 7.64
C ASN A 38 -4.69 14.69 8.95
N LEU A 39 -3.73 13.77 8.97
CA LEU A 39 -3.03 13.40 10.19
C LEU A 39 -2.12 14.54 10.67
N LYS A 40 -2.21 14.90 11.96
CA LYS A 40 -1.41 15.98 12.57
C LYS A 40 0.10 15.70 12.46
N ARG A 41 0.90 16.76 12.50
CA ARG A 41 2.38 16.69 12.51
C ARG A 41 2.91 16.33 13.88
N GLY A 42 4.13 15.81 13.92
CA GLY A 42 4.90 15.62 15.14
C GLY A 42 4.50 14.35 15.90
N ILE A 43 4.11 13.30 15.17
CA ILE A 43 3.95 11.97 15.77
C ILE A 43 5.35 11.40 16.03
N ILE A 44 5.90 11.78 17.17
CA ILE A 44 7.22 11.34 17.65
C ILE A 44 7.13 9.88 18.11
N PRO A 45 8.17 9.05 17.87
CA PRO A 45 9.46 9.38 17.26
C PRO A 45 9.57 9.07 15.77
N ASP A 46 8.62 8.32 15.20
CA ASP A 46 8.82 7.67 13.90
C ASP A 46 8.65 8.62 12.70
N GLU A 47 7.76 9.62 12.80
CA GLU A 47 7.50 10.54 11.69
C GLU A 47 8.72 11.41 11.31
N PRO A 48 9.38 12.09 12.27
CA PRO A 48 10.63 12.81 11.97
C PRO A 48 11.71 11.90 11.41
N ALA A 49 11.89 10.70 11.99
CA ALA A 49 12.90 9.75 11.54
C ALA A 49 12.66 9.30 10.09
N HIS A 50 11.44 8.93 9.74
CA HIS A 50 11.09 8.54 8.37
C HIS A 50 11.35 9.66 7.35
N LEU A 51 11.07 10.91 7.71
CA LEU A 51 11.29 12.06 6.84
C LEU A 51 12.79 12.34 6.67
N ILE A 52 13.55 12.38 7.78
CA ILE A 52 15.01 12.61 7.78
C ILE A 52 15.69 11.54 6.93
N PHE A 53 15.39 10.26 7.16
CA PHE A 53 16.00 9.16 6.40
C PHE A 53 15.65 9.25 4.92
N SER A 54 14.39 9.52 4.59
CA SER A 54 13.98 9.71 3.19
C SER A 54 14.72 10.88 2.51
N LYS A 55 14.98 11.98 3.23
CA LYS A 55 15.78 13.10 2.73
C LYS A 55 17.24 12.69 2.47
N HIS A 56 17.89 11.95 3.38
CA HIS A 56 19.24 11.46 3.12
C HIS A 56 19.30 10.49 1.92
N TYR A 57 18.30 9.62 1.76
CA TYR A 57 18.17 8.76 0.58
C TYR A 57 17.84 9.51 -0.73
N SER A 58 17.43 10.79 -0.66
CA SER A 58 17.19 11.61 -1.85
C SER A 58 18.51 12.12 -2.48
N THR A 59 19.58 12.24 -1.69
CA THR A 59 20.86 12.85 -2.12
C THR A 59 21.82 11.86 -2.78
N THR A 60 21.65 10.55 -2.55
CA THR A 60 22.54 9.50 -3.07
C THR A 60 21.73 8.45 -3.84
N TRP A 61 22.30 7.75 -4.83
CA TRP A 61 21.59 6.65 -5.50
C TRP A 61 21.61 5.33 -4.71
N GLY A 62 22.59 5.18 -3.81
CA GLY A 62 22.79 3.99 -2.99
C GLY A 62 22.29 4.19 -1.56
N ILE A 63 23.05 3.67 -0.60
CA ILE A 63 22.80 3.86 0.82
C ILE A 63 23.59 5.10 1.27
N PRO A 64 22.96 6.12 1.87
CA PRO A 64 23.67 7.29 2.37
C PRO A 64 24.52 6.93 3.59
N GLU A 65 25.57 7.71 3.83
CA GLU A 65 26.39 7.60 5.04
C GLU A 65 25.61 8.07 6.28
N ASP A 66 25.97 7.53 7.44
CA ASP A 66 25.39 7.96 8.69
C ASP A 66 25.92 9.36 9.07
N THR A 67 25.03 10.20 9.60
CA THR A 67 25.34 11.55 10.09
C THR A 67 24.93 11.69 11.55
N VAL A 68 25.39 12.77 12.21
CA VAL A 68 24.95 13.10 13.59
C VAL A 68 23.42 13.22 13.67
N GLU A 69 22.79 13.75 12.63
CA GLU A 69 21.33 13.86 12.54
C GLU A 69 20.67 12.47 12.50
N THR A 70 21.17 11.53 11.70
CA THR A 70 20.59 10.18 11.60
C THR A 70 20.81 9.38 12.89
N TYR A 71 21.97 9.53 13.54
CA TYR A 71 22.24 8.92 14.85
C TYR A 71 21.27 9.41 15.93
N SER A 72 20.91 10.69 15.90
CA SER A 72 19.99 11.27 16.90
C SER A 72 18.58 10.66 16.85
N GLN A 73 18.21 10.05 15.72
CA GLN A 73 16.92 9.37 15.55
C GLN A 73 16.94 7.93 16.10
N GLY A 74 18.10 7.42 16.52
CA GLY A 74 18.26 6.11 17.17
C GLY A 74 18.48 4.93 16.23
N TRP A 75 18.65 5.16 14.91
CA TRP A 75 18.82 4.10 13.91
C TRP A 75 19.97 4.40 12.94
N TYR A 76 20.62 3.33 12.46
CA TYR A 76 21.74 3.38 11.51
C TYR A 76 21.26 3.09 10.09
N ILE A 77 21.64 3.93 9.13
CA ILE A 77 21.24 3.82 7.72
C ILE A 77 22.33 3.13 6.88
N GLN A 78 23.60 3.47 7.09
CA GLN A 78 24.72 3.13 6.20
C GLN A 78 24.92 1.63 5.94
N HIS A 79 24.38 0.76 6.79
CA HIS A 79 24.51 -0.70 6.69
C HIS A 79 23.19 -1.43 6.41
N ASN A 80 22.09 -0.70 6.24
CA ASN A 80 20.75 -1.28 6.12
C ASN A 80 20.10 -0.88 4.78
N PRO A 81 19.83 -1.82 3.86
CA PRO A 81 19.24 -1.52 2.57
C PRO A 81 17.73 -1.27 2.70
N PHE A 82 17.35 -0.06 3.13
CA PHE A 82 15.96 0.32 3.32
C PHE A 82 15.30 0.75 2.00
N LEU A 83 14.65 -0.20 1.32
CA LEU A 83 13.92 0.07 0.08
C LEU A 83 12.85 1.16 0.24
N TYR A 84 12.15 1.18 1.38
CA TYR A 84 11.13 2.18 1.66
C TYR A 84 11.68 3.61 1.61
N TYR A 85 12.81 3.89 2.29
CA TYR A 85 13.42 5.21 2.27
C TYR A 85 14.04 5.55 0.92
N TRP A 86 14.57 4.56 0.20
CA TRP A 86 15.07 4.76 -1.15
C TRP A 86 13.98 5.22 -2.12
N ILE A 87 12.81 4.56 -2.11
CA ILE A 87 11.67 4.95 -2.95
C ILE A 87 11.15 6.33 -2.53
N ASN A 88 11.02 6.58 -1.22
CA ASN A 88 10.62 7.90 -0.72
C ASN A 88 11.60 9.00 -1.15
N GLY A 89 12.91 8.74 -1.15
CA GLY A 89 13.93 9.66 -1.64
C GLY A 89 13.76 9.99 -3.12
N ARG A 90 13.42 9.01 -3.96
CA ARG A 90 13.05 9.26 -5.37
C ARG A 90 11.76 10.08 -5.48
N GLY A 91 10.79 9.80 -4.61
CA GLY A 91 9.54 10.56 -4.51
C GLY A 91 9.81 12.04 -4.21
N ILE A 92 10.69 12.33 -3.24
CA ILE A 92 11.11 13.71 -2.90
C ILE A 92 11.72 14.39 -4.13
N ASN A 93 12.68 13.74 -4.79
CA ASN A 93 13.33 14.28 -5.99
C ASN A 93 12.33 14.61 -7.10
N PHE A 94 11.34 13.73 -7.33
CA PHE A 94 10.28 13.97 -8.30
C PHE A 94 9.39 15.16 -7.91
N ILE A 95 8.95 15.23 -6.66
CA ILE A 95 8.09 16.33 -6.17
C ILE A 95 8.81 17.67 -6.27
N GLN A 96 10.07 17.74 -5.83
CA GLN A 96 10.88 18.96 -5.89
C GLN A 96 11.19 19.38 -7.33
N SER A 97 11.35 18.43 -8.24
CA SER A 97 11.53 18.70 -9.68
C SER A 97 10.27 19.31 -10.31
N VAL A 98 9.09 18.81 -9.96
CA VAL A 98 7.80 19.31 -10.48
C VAL A 98 7.39 20.63 -9.80
N TYR A 99 7.63 20.78 -8.50
CA TYR A 99 7.28 21.97 -7.72
C TYR A 99 8.42 22.32 -6.73
N PRO A 100 9.40 23.14 -7.14
CA PRO A 100 10.58 23.48 -6.33
C PRO A 100 10.29 24.17 -4.98
N PRO A 101 9.32 25.09 -4.83
CA PRO A 101 9.05 25.74 -3.55
C PRO A 101 8.21 24.88 -2.59
N VAL A 102 8.31 23.55 -2.69
CA VAL A 102 7.58 22.61 -1.84
C VAL A 102 8.03 22.72 -0.38
N SER A 103 7.07 22.92 0.51
CA SER A 103 7.32 22.93 1.95
C SER A 103 7.57 21.52 2.49
N GLU A 104 8.27 21.41 3.61
CA GLU A 104 8.53 20.14 4.28
C GLU A 104 7.23 19.37 4.62
N TRP A 105 6.17 20.10 4.95
CA TRP A 105 4.86 19.50 5.18
C TRP A 105 4.27 18.86 3.95
N GLN A 106 4.35 19.55 2.81
CA GLN A 106 3.85 19.01 1.55
C GLN A 106 4.66 17.78 1.15
N ILE A 107 5.97 17.75 1.40
CA ILE A 107 6.79 16.55 1.23
C ILE A 107 6.25 15.42 2.12
N LEU A 108 6.07 15.67 3.42
CA LEU A 108 5.59 14.67 4.37
C LEU A 108 4.21 14.09 3.99
N VAL A 109 3.25 14.94 3.63
CA VAL A 109 1.93 14.49 3.14
C VAL A 109 2.07 13.68 1.86
N SER A 110 2.93 14.11 0.93
CA SER A 110 3.17 13.38 -0.32
C SER A 110 3.79 12.00 -0.07
N LEU A 111 4.72 11.89 0.88
CA LEU A 111 5.28 10.59 1.28
C LEU A 111 4.25 9.69 1.93
N ARG A 112 3.33 10.22 2.75
CA ARG A 112 2.20 9.45 3.29
C ARG A 112 1.28 8.96 2.17
N ILE A 113 1.00 9.79 1.17
CA ILE A 113 0.21 9.40 -0.01
C ILE A 113 0.94 8.29 -0.80
N LEU A 114 2.26 8.39 -0.96
CA LEU A 114 3.09 7.38 -1.62
C LEU A 114 3.02 6.02 -0.89
N SER A 115 2.78 6.02 0.41
CA SER A 115 2.59 4.79 1.19
C SER A 115 1.23 4.10 0.96
N VAL A 116 0.21 4.82 0.51
CA VAL A 116 -1.15 4.27 0.30
C VAL A 116 -1.16 3.12 -0.73
N PRO A 117 -0.52 3.23 -1.91
CA PRO A 117 -0.35 2.11 -2.84
C PRO A 117 0.30 0.87 -2.21
N TYR A 118 1.33 1.04 -1.35
CA TYR A 118 1.96 -0.11 -0.69
C TYR A 118 0.99 -0.81 0.25
N SER A 119 0.24 -0.06 1.04
CA SER A 119 -0.75 -0.63 1.95
C SER A 119 -1.88 -1.34 1.19
N LEU A 120 -2.38 -0.74 0.09
CA LEU A 120 -3.39 -1.37 -0.76
C LEU A 120 -2.84 -2.64 -1.43
N GLY A 121 -1.60 -2.58 -1.94
CA GLY A 121 -0.91 -3.72 -2.53
C GLY A 121 -0.77 -4.88 -1.55
N SER A 122 -0.42 -4.62 -0.29
CA SER A 122 -0.35 -5.62 0.77
C SER A 122 -1.69 -6.33 1.02
N LEU A 123 -2.81 -5.60 1.00
CA LEU A 123 -4.14 -6.22 1.11
C LEU A 123 -4.47 -7.10 -0.09
N ILE A 124 -4.13 -6.65 -1.30
CA ILE A 124 -4.32 -7.44 -2.53
C ILE A 124 -3.48 -8.71 -2.49
N LEU A 125 -2.20 -8.61 -2.09
CA LEU A 125 -1.33 -9.77 -1.92
C LEU A 125 -1.86 -10.74 -0.87
N CYS A 126 -2.34 -10.24 0.28
CA CYS A 126 -2.96 -11.06 1.30
C CYS A 126 -4.19 -11.82 0.77
N TYR A 127 -5.03 -11.15 -0.01
CA TYR A 127 -6.16 -11.79 -0.71
C TYR A 127 -5.69 -12.89 -1.68
N LEU A 128 -4.68 -12.61 -2.50
CA LEU A 128 -4.15 -13.59 -3.47
C LEU A 128 -3.53 -14.81 -2.78
N ILE A 129 -2.76 -14.59 -1.71
CA ILE A 129 -2.16 -15.67 -0.91
C ILE A 129 -3.26 -16.50 -0.23
N SER A 130 -4.22 -15.83 0.41
CA SER A 130 -5.37 -16.49 1.04
C SER A 130 -6.09 -17.37 0.02
N LYS A 131 -6.41 -16.81 -1.16
CA LYS A 131 -7.00 -17.55 -2.28
C LYS A 131 -6.18 -18.81 -2.58
N GLU A 132 -4.89 -18.69 -2.86
CA GLU A 132 -4.04 -19.82 -3.24
C GLU A 132 -3.98 -20.92 -2.16
N ILE A 133 -3.85 -20.54 -0.88
CA ILE A 133 -3.76 -21.49 0.24
C ILE A 133 -5.08 -22.24 0.44
N PHE A 134 -6.21 -21.53 0.45
CA PHE A 134 -7.51 -22.17 0.65
C PHE A 134 -7.89 -23.09 -0.52
N PHE A 135 -7.54 -22.72 -1.76
CA PHE A 135 -7.78 -23.58 -2.92
C PHE A 135 -6.92 -24.86 -2.93
N ARG A 136 -5.66 -24.80 -2.48
CA ARG A 136 -4.78 -26.00 -2.45
C ARG A 136 -5.00 -26.91 -1.25
N LYS A 137 -5.44 -26.39 -0.10
CA LYS A 137 -5.53 -27.17 1.14
C LYS A 137 -6.85 -27.90 1.33
N ILE A 138 -7.95 -27.38 0.77
CA ILE A 138 -9.30 -27.94 0.98
C ILE A 138 -9.73 -28.88 -0.16
N VAL A 139 -9.12 -28.79 -1.34
CA VAL A 139 -9.34 -29.73 -2.44
C VAL A 139 -8.04 -30.54 -2.63
N PRO A 140 -7.96 -31.78 -2.11
CA PRO A 140 -6.82 -32.64 -2.37
C PRO A 140 -6.75 -32.99 -3.85
N ALA A 141 -5.55 -33.09 -4.41
CA ALA A 141 -5.30 -33.51 -5.80
C ALA A 141 -5.73 -34.97 -6.10
N ASP A 142 -6.28 -35.69 -5.11
CA ASP A 142 -6.72 -37.09 -5.17
C ASP A 142 -8.25 -37.26 -5.27
N SER A 143 -9.02 -36.21 -5.57
CA SER A 143 -10.40 -36.43 -5.99
C SER A 143 -10.42 -36.72 -7.50
N SER A 144 -10.55 -37.99 -7.85
CA SER A 144 -10.86 -38.51 -9.20
C SER A 144 -12.23 -38.06 -9.74
N LEU A 145 -12.77 -36.96 -9.22
CA LEU A 145 -14.02 -36.35 -9.67
C LEU A 145 -13.68 -35.11 -10.49
N PRO A 146 -14.27 -34.93 -11.67
CA PRO A 146 -14.10 -33.72 -12.46
C PRO A 146 -14.80 -32.59 -11.70
N ILE A 147 -14.05 -31.88 -10.85
CA ILE A 147 -14.51 -30.62 -10.28
C ILE A 147 -14.52 -29.63 -11.43
N THR A 148 -15.67 -29.60 -12.09
CA THR A 148 -16.04 -28.64 -13.12
C THR A 148 -15.68 -27.24 -12.62
N ARG A 149 -14.99 -26.48 -13.48
CA ARG A 149 -14.66 -25.07 -13.31
C ARG A 149 -15.94 -24.24 -13.10
N HIS A 150 -16.51 -24.24 -11.90
CA HIS A 150 -17.65 -23.42 -11.54
C HIS A 150 -17.33 -22.40 -10.44
N PHE A 151 -16.09 -21.90 -10.45
CA PHE A 151 -15.83 -20.53 -10.01
C PHE A 151 -15.19 -19.76 -11.16
N ASN A 152 -16.01 -19.47 -12.18
CA ASN A 152 -15.79 -18.26 -12.97
C ASN A 152 -16.07 -17.09 -12.04
N ILE A 153 -14.99 -16.62 -11.40
CA ILE A 153 -14.82 -15.24 -10.98
C ILE A 153 -14.63 -14.47 -12.27
#